data_AF-A0A6N6PJ73-F1
#
_entry.id   AF-A0A6N6PJ73-F1
#
_cell.length_a   1.000
_cell.length_b   1.000
_cell.length_c   1.000
_cell.angle_alpha   90.00
_cell.angle_beta   90.00
_cell.angle_gamma   90.00
#
_symmetry.space_group_name_H-M   'P 1'
#
loop_
_entity.id
_entity.type
_entity.pdbx_description
1 polymer ?
#
loop_
_entity_poly.entity_id
_entity_poly.type
_entity_poly.pdbx_seq_one_letter_code
_entity_poly.pdbx_strand_id
1 'polypeptide(L)'
;MKSTSQFLGAVLALVSFSTPAFATTLFGSLSNFDVVNDTGEITRGFEIELEGVNPADIAFTFGNPYIRYGDPTLVDTGTATIVRYASAFGGSGWAVGTPIPSGPFPTGGHQCFFPAYGGDPNYETLGGEHFGIALNGNPTNTIYRWLLGDVSGNLSPAGSNVKIPAPVWNVQAPVNPAAPAAVQAVIPALPKEHPEDLFGEAIWVKVFVTEAADPVELHHLVPGDPGVPDGSEPAEVEIEWQLLQDGKNGVGEVDSGLDDLAADSESVTRRYEFYKYTGPYDLEGEALIEDAVANPSAVGEFMGAQNAALNLAPFVVPEPTTLPLLLLGLSGLAARCRRRG
;
A
#
# COMPACT_ATOMS: atom_id res chain seq x y z
N MET A 1 40.48 -74.54 20.37
CA MET A 1 40.14 -73.25 21.05
C MET A 1 40.19 -72.15 20.00
N LYS A 2 39.02 -71.82 19.48
CA LYS A 2 38.35 -70.50 19.58
C LYS A 2 38.77 -69.53 18.46
N SER A 3 37.92 -69.58 17.43
CA SER A 3 37.63 -68.54 16.44
C SER A 3 37.52 -67.15 17.06
N THR A 4 37.98 -66.13 16.33
CA THR A 4 37.46 -64.76 16.48
C THR A 4 37.48 -64.07 15.12
N SER A 5 36.32 -64.13 14.45
CA SER A 5 35.87 -63.24 13.37
C SER A 5 35.58 -61.86 13.94
N GLN A 6 35.98 -60.76 13.29
CA GLN A 6 35.37 -59.39 13.30
C GLN A 6 36.14 -58.50 12.29
N PHE A 7 35.62 -57.50 11.58
CA PHE A 7 34.29 -57.13 11.06
C PHE A 7 34.62 -56.07 9.98
N LEU A 8 34.05 -56.20 8.78
CA LEU A 8 34.17 -55.20 7.70
C LEU A 8 33.20 -54.05 8.01
N GLY A 9 33.72 -52.88 8.39
CA GLY A 9 32.92 -51.68 8.64
C GLY A 9 32.51 -51.01 7.34
N ALA A 10 31.24 -51.14 6.95
CA ALA A 10 30.64 -50.35 5.87
C ALA A 10 30.28 -48.96 6.40
N VAL A 11 30.94 -47.92 5.88
CA VAL A 11 30.53 -46.52 6.09
C VAL A 11 29.39 -46.22 5.12
N LEU A 12 28.17 -46.17 5.65
CA LEU A 12 26.99 -45.71 4.92
C LEU A 12 27.05 -44.18 4.86
N ALA A 13 27.38 -43.62 3.70
CA ALA A 13 27.28 -42.19 3.46
C ALA A 13 25.79 -41.81 3.40
N LEU A 14 25.30 -41.13 4.45
CA LEU A 14 24.02 -40.44 4.41
C LEU A 14 24.14 -39.30 3.40
N VAL A 15 23.59 -39.52 2.20
CA VAL A 15 23.26 -38.43 1.28
C VAL A 15 22.04 -37.73 1.85
N SER A 16 22.27 -36.63 2.57
CA SER A 16 21.22 -35.69 2.92
C SER A 16 20.66 -35.12 1.63
N PHE A 17 19.52 -35.62 1.18
CA PHE A 17 18.66 -34.90 0.24
C PHE A 17 18.14 -33.68 1.00
N SER A 18 18.84 -32.56 0.88
CA SER A 18 18.24 -31.26 1.11
C SER A 18 17.09 -31.12 0.11
N THR A 19 15.86 -31.28 0.58
CA THR A 19 14.68 -30.75 -0.11
C THR A 19 14.99 -29.31 -0.50
N PRO A 20 14.74 -28.85 -1.74
CA PRO A 20 14.74 -27.43 -1.99
C PRO A 20 13.73 -26.83 -1.01
N ALA A 21 14.21 -25.98 -0.10
CA ALA A 21 13.32 -25.06 0.56
C ALA A 21 12.67 -24.27 -0.58
N PHE A 22 11.35 -24.39 -0.73
CA PHE A 22 10.62 -23.47 -1.59
C PHE A 22 10.97 -22.07 -1.08
N ALA A 23 11.70 -21.30 -1.87
CA ALA A 23 11.85 -19.89 -1.61
C ALA A 23 10.42 -19.34 -1.55
N THR A 24 10.04 -18.70 -0.44
CA THR A 24 8.81 -17.92 -0.39
C THR A 24 8.89 -16.92 -1.54
N THR A 25 8.03 -17.05 -2.54
CA THR A 25 7.93 -16.04 -3.59
C THR A 25 7.43 -14.77 -2.92
N LEU A 26 8.31 -13.77 -2.83
CA LEU A 26 7.96 -12.44 -2.34
C LEU A 26 7.49 -11.63 -3.55
N PHE A 27 6.31 -11.05 -3.44
CA PHE A 27 5.73 -10.19 -4.47
C PHE A 27 5.80 -8.74 -4.02
N GLY A 28 6.05 -7.85 -4.98
CA GLY A 28 6.08 -6.41 -4.72
C GLY A 28 4.67 -5.82 -4.84
N SER A 29 4.11 -5.26 -3.77
CA SER A 29 2.86 -4.48 -3.87
C SER A 29 3.16 -2.99 -3.87
N LEU A 30 2.48 -2.27 -4.75
CA LEU A 30 2.49 -0.82 -4.84
C LEU A 30 1.12 -0.31 -4.45
N SER A 31 1.12 0.78 -3.71
CA SER A 31 -0.07 1.57 -3.46
C SER A 31 0.30 3.02 -3.67
N ASN A 32 -0.35 3.70 -4.61
CA ASN A 32 -0.34 5.14 -4.79
C ASN A 32 -1.77 5.61 -4.60
N PHE A 33 -1.98 6.61 -3.76
CA PHE A 33 -3.32 7.10 -3.52
C PHE A 33 -3.34 8.58 -3.26
N ASP A 34 -4.43 9.18 -3.71
CA ASP A 34 -4.82 10.52 -3.31
C ASP A 34 -5.85 10.43 -2.19
N VAL A 35 -5.65 11.23 -1.16
CA VAL A 35 -6.56 11.32 -0.02
C VAL A 35 -7.02 12.76 0.16
N VAL A 36 -8.33 12.94 0.33
CA VAL A 36 -8.93 14.23 0.66
C VAL A 36 -8.79 14.50 2.16
N ASN A 37 -8.47 15.74 2.53
CA ASN A 37 -8.50 16.20 3.92
C ASN A 37 -9.93 16.57 4.32
N ASP A 38 -10.72 15.57 4.71
CA ASP A 38 -12.10 15.74 5.15
C ASP A 38 -12.24 16.03 6.67
N THR A 39 -11.13 16.29 7.36
CA THR A 39 -11.11 16.48 8.82
C THR A 39 -11.77 17.78 9.30
N GLY A 40 -12.00 18.73 8.39
CA GLY A 40 -12.55 20.06 8.71
C GLY A 40 -11.52 21.04 9.27
N GLU A 41 -10.25 20.66 9.39
CA GLU A 41 -9.15 21.53 9.82
C GLU A 41 -7.90 21.35 8.92
N ILE A 42 -6.93 22.26 9.03
CA ILE A 42 -5.65 22.11 8.32
C ILE A 42 -4.84 21.03 9.04
N THR A 43 -4.55 19.94 8.34
CA THR A 43 -3.72 18.84 8.86
C THR A 43 -2.24 19.15 8.69
N ARG A 44 -1.40 18.55 9.53
CA ARG A 44 0.05 18.80 9.65
C ARG A 44 0.90 17.55 9.42
N GLY A 45 0.27 16.46 9.01
CA GLY A 45 0.93 15.22 8.70
C GLY A 45 -0.06 14.11 8.37
N PHE A 46 0.49 12.94 8.11
CA PHE A 46 -0.24 11.73 7.78
C PHE A 46 0.49 10.49 8.25
N GLU A 47 -0.25 9.46 8.62
CA GLU A 47 0.29 8.15 9.00
C GLU A 47 -0.32 7.04 8.16
N ILE A 48 0.55 6.11 7.80
CA ILE A 48 0.18 4.80 7.28
C ILE A 48 0.74 3.77 8.26
N GLU A 49 -0.14 3.11 8.99
CA GLU A 49 0.22 2.02 9.89
C GLU A 49 0.02 0.69 9.16
N LEU A 50 1.10 -0.08 9.04
CA LEU A 50 1.17 -1.36 8.32
C LEU A 50 1.45 -2.48 9.33
N GLU A 51 0.40 -3.18 9.76
CA GLU A 51 0.54 -4.29 10.71
C GLU A 51 1.23 -5.50 10.06
N GLY A 52 2.13 -6.14 10.80
CA GLY A 52 2.88 -7.31 10.33
C GLY A 52 4.01 -7.01 9.34
N VAL A 53 4.25 -5.74 9.00
CA VAL A 53 5.31 -5.28 8.10
C VAL A 53 6.44 -4.65 8.90
N ASN A 54 7.69 -5.03 8.63
CA ASN A 54 8.87 -4.36 9.21
C ASN A 54 9.35 -3.22 8.30
N PRO A 55 10.08 -2.22 8.83
CA PRO A 55 10.59 -1.14 7.99
C PRO A 55 11.49 -1.61 6.83
N ALA A 56 12.18 -2.75 6.99
CA ALA A 56 13.02 -3.34 5.96
C ALA A 56 12.23 -3.92 4.77
N ASP A 57 10.94 -4.21 4.97
CA ASP A 57 10.05 -4.71 3.93
C ASP A 57 9.49 -3.57 3.07
N ILE A 58 9.71 -2.31 3.47
CA ILE A 58 9.30 -1.11 2.74
C ILE A 58 10.42 -0.71 1.78
N ALA A 59 10.21 -0.97 0.49
CA ALA A 59 11.19 -0.71 -0.54
C ALA A 59 11.24 0.75 -1.00
N PHE A 60 10.11 1.45 -0.90
CA PHE A 60 9.99 2.83 -1.34
C PHE A 60 8.82 3.54 -0.65
N THR A 61 8.95 4.86 -0.48
CA THR A 61 7.87 5.76 -0.05
C THR A 61 7.86 7.02 -0.92
N PHE A 62 6.68 7.44 -1.39
CA PHE A 62 6.52 8.69 -2.13
C PHE A 62 6.72 9.88 -1.21
N GLY A 63 7.58 10.83 -1.58
CA GLY A 63 7.99 11.91 -0.68
C GLY A 63 8.60 13.10 -1.41
N ASN A 64 9.74 13.57 -0.91
CA ASN A 64 10.46 14.68 -1.50
C ASN A 64 10.92 14.34 -2.94
N PRO A 65 10.82 15.27 -3.91
CA PRO A 65 10.35 16.66 -3.82
C PRO A 65 8.89 16.86 -4.19
N TYR A 66 8.09 15.80 -4.20
CA TYR A 66 6.78 15.79 -4.83
C TYR A 66 5.65 16.30 -3.94
N ILE A 67 5.78 16.19 -2.61
CA ILE A 67 4.73 16.57 -1.65
C ILE A 67 5.19 17.55 -0.57
N ARG A 68 4.22 18.24 0.05
CA ARG A 68 4.46 19.29 1.07
C ARG A 68 5.29 18.79 2.25
N TYR A 69 5.00 17.58 2.72
CA TYR A 69 5.61 17.01 3.92
C TYR A 69 7.03 16.48 3.70
N GLY A 70 7.47 16.32 2.45
CA GLY A 70 8.73 15.69 2.12
C GLY A 70 8.75 14.19 2.41
N ASP A 71 9.94 13.65 2.71
CA ASP A 71 10.13 12.23 2.97
C ASP A 71 9.56 11.82 4.33
N PRO A 72 8.93 10.64 4.43
CA PRO A 72 8.42 10.15 5.71
C PRO A 72 9.54 9.56 6.57
N THR A 73 9.23 9.37 7.85
CA THR A 73 9.99 8.51 8.75
C THR A 73 9.31 7.16 8.89
N LEU A 74 10.10 6.08 8.91
CA LEU A 74 9.61 4.73 9.24
C LEU A 74 9.84 4.45 10.73
N VAL A 75 8.76 4.19 11.47
CA VAL A 75 8.80 3.90 12.90
C VAL A 75 8.34 2.47 13.15
N ASP A 76 9.26 1.63 13.61
CA ASP A 76 8.96 0.27 14.05
C ASP A 76 8.26 0.30 15.41
N THR A 77 7.09 -0.33 15.52
CA THR A 77 6.33 -0.46 16.77
C THR A 77 6.48 -1.85 17.41
N GLY A 78 7.23 -2.75 16.77
CA GLY A 78 7.40 -4.16 17.12
C GLY A 78 6.33 -5.09 16.54
N THR A 79 5.15 -4.57 16.23
CA THR A 79 4.05 -5.33 15.59
C THR A 79 3.57 -4.71 14.28
N ALA A 80 3.95 -3.46 14.01
CA ALA A 80 3.61 -2.73 12.80
C ALA A 80 4.75 -1.76 12.44
N THR A 81 4.70 -1.24 11.22
CA THR A 81 5.48 -0.07 10.82
C THR A 81 4.56 1.13 10.61
N ILE A 82 4.88 2.25 11.24
CA ILE A 82 4.24 3.54 10.96
C ILE A 82 5.11 4.31 9.96
N VAL A 83 4.57 4.57 8.78
CA VAL A 83 5.12 5.52 7.81
C VAL A 83 4.53 6.89 8.12
N ARG A 84 5.33 7.77 8.73
CA ARG A 84 4.87 9.09 9.20
C ARG A 84 5.40 10.22 8.32
N TYR A 85 4.49 10.94 7.68
CA TYR A 85 4.71 12.21 7.04
C TYR A 85 4.38 13.33 8.02
N ALA A 86 5.26 14.32 8.17
CA ALA A 86 5.07 15.37 9.17
C ALA A 86 5.61 16.72 8.67
N SER A 87 4.81 17.77 8.86
CA SER A 87 5.30 19.13 8.70
C SER A 87 6.36 19.44 9.75
N ALA A 88 7.42 20.13 9.37
CA ALA A 88 8.35 20.69 10.35
C ALA A 88 7.64 21.75 11.23
N PHE A 89 8.04 21.83 12.50
CA PHE A 89 7.58 22.85 13.45
C PHE A 89 8.75 23.78 13.84
N GLY A 90 8.59 25.08 13.56
CA GLY A 90 9.62 26.09 13.79
C GLY A 90 9.55 26.80 15.14
N GLY A 91 8.87 26.24 16.14
CA GLY A 91 8.69 26.83 17.48
C GLY A 91 7.53 27.83 17.58
N SER A 92 7.15 28.49 16.50
CA SER A 92 6.00 29.42 16.44
C SER A 92 4.93 29.03 15.42
N GLY A 93 5.13 27.93 14.69
CA GLY A 93 4.21 27.50 13.64
C GLY A 93 4.71 26.31 12.85
N TRP A 94 3.76 25.66 12.16
CA TRP A 94 4.02 24.56 11.23
C TRP A 94 4.43 25.12 9.86
N ALA A 95 5.40 24.47 9.22
CA ALA A 95 5.93 24.89 7.93
C ALA A 95 4.92 24.74 6.79
N VAL A 96 4.17 23.64 6.79
CA VAL A 96 3.19 23.29 5.75
C VAL A 96 1.94 22.66 6.38
N GLY A 97 0.92 22.44 5.57
CA GLY A 97 -0.25 21.65 5.96
C GLY A 97 -1.19 21.44 4.78
N THR A 98 -1.95 20.35 4.83
CA THR A 98 -2.98 20.09 3.83
C THR A 98 -4.21 20.93 4.20
N PRO A 99 -4.69 21.82 3.32
CA PRO A 99 -5.81 22.69 3.64
C PRO A 99 -7.12 21.90 3.70
N ILE A 100 -8.18 22.55 4.18
CA ILE A 100 -9.55 22.05 4.06
C ILE A 100 -9.96 22.23 2.59
N PRO A 101 -10.53 21.22 1.93
CA PRO A 101 -10.95 21.33 0.55
C PRO A 101 -12.12 22.32 0.42
N SER A 102 -12.11 23.13 -0.65
CA SER A 102 -13.18 24.10 -0.91
C SER A 102 -14.50 23.48 -1.40
N GLY A 103 -14.48 22.18 -1.70
CA GLY A 103 -15.58 21.38 -2.21
C GLY A 103 -15.08 20.00 -2.65
N PRO A 104 -15.96 19.10 -3.09
CA PRO A 104 -15.56 17.81 -3.62
C PRO A 104 -14.76 17.98 -4.92
N PHE A 105 -13.67 17.22 -5.05
CA PHE A 105 -12.88 17.11 -6.27
C PHE A 105 -12.50 15.65 -6.47
N PRO A 106 -12.79 15.04 -7.63
CA PRO A 106 -12.32 13.70 -7.93
C PRO A 106 -10.82 13.72 -8.23
N THR A 107 -10.18 12.58 -8.05
CA THR A 107 -8.81 12.38 -8.51
C THR A 107 -8.70 11.05 -9.24
N GLY A 108 -7.81 10.96 -10.22
CA GLY A 108 -7.44 9.69 -10.87
C GLY A 108 -6.47 8.84 -10.03
N GLY A 109 -6.35 9.08 -8.71
CA GLY A 109 -5.46 8.36 -7.80
C GLY A 109 -4.02 8.88 -7.75
N HIS A 110 -3.67 9.89 -8.56
CA HIS A 110 -2.34 10.53 -8.55
C HIS A 110 -2.36 11.94 -9.15
N GLN A 111 -2.92 12.89 -8.39
CA GLN A 111 -3.05 14.30 -8.79
C GLN A 111 -2.77 15.24 -7.61
N CYS A 112 -2.87 14.78 -6.37
CA CYS A 112 -2.66 15.61 -5.18
C CYS A 112 -1.18 15.80 -4.83
N PHE A 113 -0.36 16.31 -5.74
CA PHE A 113 1.07 16.61 -5.50
C PHE A 113 1.52 17.85 -6.29
N PHE A 114 2.77 18.27 -6.14
CA PHE A 114 3.22 19.54 -6.72
C PHE A 114 3.11 19.57 -8.26
N PRO A 115 2.51 20.64 -8.85
CA PRO A 115 2.34 20.75 -10.29
C PRO A 115 3.66 20.86 -11.08
N ALA A 116 4.76 21.24 -10.42
CA ALA A 116 6.09 21.21 -11.02
C ALA A 116 6.53 19.80 -11.49
N TYR A 117 5.90 18.76 -10.95
CA TYR A 117 6.17 17.36 -11.26
C TYR A 117 4.99 16.65 -11.95
N GLY A 118 3.96 17.40 -12.37
CA GLY A 118 2.79 16.86 -13.07
C GLY A 118 1.51 16.74 -12.23
N GLY A 119 1.53 17.20 -10.96
CA GLY A 119 0.35 17.22 -10.11
C GLY A 119 -0.64 18.35 -10.43
N ASP A 120 -1.71 18.45 -9.63
CA ASP A 120 -2.80 19.40 -9.85
C ASP A 120 -2.29 20.85 -9.77
N PRO A 121 -2.63 21.73 -10.73
CA PRO A 121 -2.26 23.15 -10.72
C PRO A 121 -2.67 23.90 -9.45
N ASN A 122 -3.70 23.42 -8.75
CA ASN A 122 -4.26 24.01 -7.53
C ASN A 122 -3.86 23.24 -6.27
N TYR A 123 -2.90 22.32 -6.34
CA TYR A 123 -2.46 21.46 -5.24
C TYR A 123 -2.35 22.21 -3.90
N GLU A 124 -1.74 23.39 -3.88
CA GLU A 124 -1.55 24.21 -2.67
C GLU A 124 -2.86 24.59 -1.94
N THR A 125 -3.97 24.60 -2.66
CA THR A 125 -5.31 24.98 -2.14
C THR A 125 -6.35 23.87 -2.23
N LEU A 126 -6.04 22.77 -2.92
CA LEU A 126 -7.00 21.72 -3.28
C LEU A 126 -7.59 21.00 -2.05
N GLY A 127 -6.77 20.81 -1.01
CA GLY A 127 -7.16 20.08 0.20
C GLY A 127 -7.07 18.57 0.08
N GLY A 128 -6.18 18.07 -0.78
CA GLY A 128 -5.78 16.66 -0.85
C GLY A 128 -4.26 16.48 -0.81
N GLU A 129 -3.80 15.26 -0.58
CA GLU A 129 -2.39 14.86 -0.60
C GLU A 129 -2.21 13.52 -1.31
N HIS A 130 -1.05 13.34 -1.94
CA HIS A 130 -0.66 12.09 -2.59
C HIS A 130 0.32 11.33 -1.70
N PHE A 131 0.08 10.04 -1.55
CA PHE A 131 1.00 9.14 -0.86
C PHE A 131 1.24 7.89 -1.70
N GLY A 132 2.37 7.25 -1.46
CA GLY A 132 2.61 5.94 -2.04
C GLY A 132 3.67 5.14 -1.30
N ILE A 133 3.52 3.82 -1.35
CA ILE A 133 4.42 2.86 -0.71
C ILE A 133 4.62 1.67 -1.64
N ALA A 134 5.87 1.19 -1.71
CA ALA A 134 6.21 -0.11 -2.27
C ALA A 134 6.62 -1.09 -1.15
N LEU A 135 6.01 -2.27 -1.12
CA LEU A 135 6.20 -3.30 -0.10
C LEU A 135 6.64 -4.63 -0.69
N ASN A 136 7.52 -5.34 0.02
CA ASN A 136 7.87 -6.74 -0.23
C ASN A 136 7.15 -7.66 0.76
N GLY A 137 5.82 -7.56 0.79
CA GLY A 137 4.96 -8.28 1.71
C GLY A 137 3.59 -7.64 1.79
N ASN A 138 2.61 -8.39 2.29
CA ASN A 138 1.26 -7.87 2.51
C ASN A 138 1.08 -7.54 4.00
N PRO A 139 0.68 -6.31 4.34
CA PRO A 139 0.26 -6.01 5.69
C PRO A 139 -0.98 -6.83 6.05
N THR A 140 -1.10 -7.23 7.32
CA THR A 140 -2.30 -7.90 7.82
C THR A 140 -3.46 -6.92 8.01
N ASN A 141 -3.13 -5.64 8.19
CA ASN A 141 -4.05 -4.52 8.28
C ASN A 141 -3.34 -3.23 7.90
N THR A 142 -4.05 -2.31 7.23
CA THR A 142 -3.52 -0.99 6.87
C THR A 142 -4.45 0.08 7.40
N ILE A 143 -3.92 0.98 8.23
CA ILE A 143 -4.67 2.09 8.81
C ILE A 143 -4.07 3.41 8.37
N TYR A 144 -4.93 4.31 7.90
CA TYR A 144 -4.57 5.63 7.44
C TYR A 144 -5.09 6.71 8.39
N ARG A 145 -4.26 7.68 8.77
CA ARG A 145 -4.67 8.76 9.67
C ARG A 145 -4.10 10.11 9.24
N TRP A 146 -4.98 11.09 9.10
CA TRP A 146 -4.57 12.49 9.13
C TRP A 146 -4.04 12.86 10.53
N LEU A 147 -3.06 13.76 10.59
CA LEU A 147 -2.54 14.30 11.84
C LEU A 147 -2.86 15.78 11.98
N LEU A 148 -3.44 16.16 13.11
CA LEU A 148 -3.53 17.56 13.54
C LEU A 148 -2.26 17.95 14.30
N GLY A 149 -1.87 19.21 14.18
CA GLY A 149 -0.72 19.76 14.90
C GLY A 149 -1.14 20.82 15.90
N ASP A 150 -0.66 20.72 17.14
CA ASP A 150 -0.92 21.72 18.18
C ASP A 150 0.06 22.91 18.13
N VAL A 151 -0.15 23.90 19.02
CA VAL A 151 0.70 25.09 19.13
C VAL A 151 2.07 24.83 19.76
N SER A 152 2.29 23.64 20.31
CA SER A 152 3.54 23.21 20.93
C SER A 152 4.39 22.34 20.00
N GLY A 153 3.88 22.02 18.79
CA GLY A 153 4.57 21.17 17.82
C GLY A 153 4.28 19.68 17.99
N ASN A 154 3.24 19.28 18.73
CA ASN A 154 2.84 17.88 18.85
C ASN A 154 1.84 17.52 17.74
N LEU A 155 1.97 16.30 17.22
CA LEU A 155 1.03 15.70 16.27
C LEU A 155 0.11 14.70 16.96
N SER A 156 -1.15 14.68 16.58
CA SER A 156 -2.14 13.71 17.03
C SER A 156 -3.10 13.32 15.90
N PRO A 157 -3.59 12.07 15.85
CA PRO A 157 -4.64 11.68 14.91
C PRO A 157 -5.84 12.63 14.89
N ALA A 158 -6.33 12.94 13.69
CA ALA A 158 -7.55 13.69 13.49
C ALA A 158 -8.75 12.74 13.61
N GLY A 159 -9.58 12.92 14.64
CA GLY A 159 -10.88 12.24 14.76
C GLY A 159 -10.87 10.74 14.42
N SER A 160 -11.46 10.39 13.28
CA SER A 160 -11.54 9.03 12.72
C SER A 160 -10.41 8.73 11.74
N ASN A 161 -10.12 7.43 11.55
CA ASN A 161 -9.23 6.99 10.48
C ASN A 161 -9.77 7.42 9.11
N VAL A 162 -8.87 7.56 8.14
CA VAL A 162 -9.25 7.80 6.74
C VAL A 162 -9.94 6.55 6.20
N LYS A 163 -11.05 6.77 5.52
CA LYS A 163 -12.01 5.76 5.11
C LYS A 163 -11.78 5.26 3.67
N ILE A 164 -10.52 5.08 3.28
CA ILE A 164 -10.13 4.47 2.00
C ILE A 164 -9.54 3.07 2.28
N PRO A 165 -10.27 1.97 1.98
CA PRO A 165 -9.75 0.63 2.21
C PRO A 165 -8.53 0.31 1.33
N ALA A 166 -7.54 -0.36 1.90
CA ALA A 166 -6.39 -0.85 1.15
C ALA A 166 -6.69 -2.22 0.48
N PRO A 167 -6.28 -2.43 -0.79
CA PRO A 167 -6.35 -3.73 -1.44
C PRO A 167 -5.43 -4.74 -0.78
N VAL A 168 -5.95 -5.95 -0.62
CA VAL A 168 -5.20 -7.14 -0.22
C VAL A 168 -4.96 -7.99 -1.45
N TRP A 169 -3.68 -8.25 -1.75
CA TRP A 169 -3.27 -9.06 -2.90
C TRP A 169 -3.14 -10.54 -2.52
N ASN A 170 -3.95 -11.38 -3.12
CA ASN A 170 -3.81 -12.84 -3.03
C ASN A 170 -3.11 -13.33 -4.30
N VAL A 171 -1.96 -13.97 -4.14
CA VAL A 171 -1.16 -14.49 -5.26
C VAL A 171 -1.02 -15.99 -5.13
N GLN A 172 -1.54 -16.71 -6.12
CA GLN A 172 -1.39 -18.15 -6.21
C GLN A 172 -0.27 -18.48 -7.20
N ALA A 173 0.86 -18.93 -6.65
CA ALA A 173 1.96 -19.43 -7.47
C ALA A 173 1.51 -20.68 -8.26
N PRO A 174 1.92 -20.79 -9.53
CA PRO A 174 1.52 -21.90 -10.37
C PRO A 174 2.22 -23.19 -9.93
N VAL A 175 1.47 -24.30 -9.93
CA VAL A 175 2.03 -25.64 -9.63
C VAL A 175 3.09 -26.04 -10.67
N ASN A 176 2.95 -25.56 -11.90
CA ASN A 176 3.95 -25.64 -12.94
C ASN A 176 4.67 -24.28 -13.08
N PRO A 177 5.98 -24.18 -12.80
CA PRO A 177 6.73 -22.92 -12.92
C PRO A 177 6.74 -22.26 -14.30
N ALA A 178 6.28 -22.96 -15.35
CA ALA A 178 6.14 -22.44 -16.70
C ALA A 178 4.73 -21.90 -17.03
N ALA A 179 3.78 -21.99 -16.09
CA ALA A 179 2.46 -21.37 -16.22
C ALA A 179 2.46 -19.98 -15.55
N PRO A 180 1.55 -19.06 -15.93
CA PRO A 180 1.41 -17.77 -15.25
C PRO A 180 0.89 -17.93 -13.82
N ALA A 181 1.20 -16.94 -12.97
CA ALA A 181 0.60 -16.86 -11.65
C ALA A 181 -0.84 -16.34 -11.74
N ALA A 182 -1.70 -16.81 -10.84
CA ALA A 182 -3.04 -16.26 -10.68
C ALA A 182 -3.03 -15.21 -9.57
N VAL A 183 -3.68 -14.08 -9.82
CA VAL A 183 -3.70 -12.94 -8.91
C VAL A 183 -5.12 -12.48 -8.65
N GLN A 184 -5.36 -12.03 -7.43
CA GLN A 184 -6.63 -11.51 -6.98
C GLN A 184 -6.37 -10.30 -6.09
N ALA A 185 -7.13 -9.23 -6.29
CA ALA A 185 -7.14 -8.10 -5.37
C ALA A 185 -8.50 -8.03 -4.68
N VAL A 186 -8.49 -8.03 -3.36
CA VAL A 186 -9.70 -7.94 -2.53
C VAL A 186 -9.70 -6.60 -1.82
N ILE A 187 -10.78 -5.84 -1.98
CA ILE A 187 -11.05 -4.63 -1.21
C ILE A 187 -12.01 -5.00 -0.08
N PRO A 188 -11.57 -5.01 1.19
CA PRO A 188 -12.47 -5.22 2.31
C PRO A 188 -13.35 -3.98 2.52
N ALA A 189 -14.56 -4.18 3.05
CA ALA A 189 -15.35 -3.09 3.58
C ALA A 189 -14.67 -2.42 4.79
N LEU A 190 -15.09 -1.20 5.12
CA LEU A 190 -14.61 -0.53 6.32
C LEU A 190 -14.98 -1.34 7.56
N PRO A 191 -14.04 -1.50 8.52
CA PRO A 191 -14.35 -2.20 9.75
C PRO A 191 -15.41 -1.42 10.54
N LYS A 192 -16.17 -2.15 11.35
CA LYS A 192 -17.08 -1.56 12.35
C LYS A 192 -16.35 -0.58 13.27
N GLU A 193 -17.00 0.55 13.55
CA GLU A 193 -16.45 1.54 14.47
C GLU A 193 -16.43 1.02 15.91
N HIS A 194 -17.45 0.24 16.30
CA HIS A 194 -17.55 -0.37 17.62
C HIS A 194 -17.80 -1.89 17.56
N PRO A 195 -17.26 -2.67 18.52
CA PRO A 195 -17.45 -4.13 18.55
C PRO A 195 -18.91 -4.59 18.63
N GLU A 196 -19.79 -3.78 19.20
CA GLU A 196 -21.23 -4.05 19.30
C GLU A 196 -22.00 -3.80 18.00
N ASP A 197 -21.40 -3.09 17.02
CA ASP A 197 -22.08 -2.76 15.78
C ASP A 197 -22.32 -4.01 14.93
N LEU A 198 -23.53 -4.11 14.37
CA LEU A 198 -23.84 -5.19 13.44
C LEU A 198 -23.24 -4.94 12.06
N PHE A 199 -23.12 -3.69 11.67
CA PHE A 199 -22.64 -3.27 10.36
C PHE A 199 -21.56 -2.20 10.46
N GLY A 200 -20.61 -2.23 9.53
CA GLY A 200 -19.68 -1.12 9.30
C GLY A 200 -20.34 0.03 8.55
N GLU A 201 -19.62 1.13 8.39
CA GLU A 201 -20.07 2.21 7.51
C GLU A 201 -20.07 1.75 6.05
N ALA A 202 -21.14 2.08 5.33
CA ALA A 202 -21.24 1.77 3.92
C ALA A 202 -20.49 2.79 3.07
N ILE A 203 -19.83 2.30 2.02
CA ILE A 203 -19.20 3.14 0.99
C ILE A 203 -19.50 2.58 -0.40
N TRP A 204 -19.34 3.43 -1.41
CA TRP A 204 -19.36 3.02 -2.80
C TRP A 204 -17.93 2.89 -3.32
N VAL A 205 -17.67 1.85 -4.10
CA VAL A 205 -16.40 1.65 -4.80
C VAL A 205 -16.62 1.47 -6.29
N LYS A 206 -15.68 2.01 -7.07
CA LYS A 206 -15.46 1.67 -8.48
C LYS A 206 -14.10 1.03 -8.65
N VAL A 207 -13.98 0.08 -9.57
CA VAL A 207 -12.72 -0.59 -9.92
C VAL A 207 -12.46 -0.46 -11.41
N PHE A 208 -11.27 0.01 -11.74
CA PHE A 208 -10.73 0.09 -13.09
C PHE A 208 -9.47 -0.76 -13.18
N VAL A 209 -9.23 -1.40 -14.31
CA VAL A 209 -8.13 -2.35 -14.50
C VAL A 209 -7.35 -2.07 -15.78
N THR A 210 -6.03 -2.26 -15.72
CA THR A 210 -5.17 -2.35 -16.90
C THR A 210 -4.04 -3.34 -16.61
N GLU A 211 -3.74 -4.18 -17.59
CA GLU A 211 -2.61 -5.12 -17.54
C GLU A 211 -1.46 -4.63 -18.42
N ALA A 212 -0.22 -4.79 -17.95
CA ALA A 212 0.98 -4.37 -18.67
C ALA A 212 2.00 -5.52 -18.78
N ALA A 213 2.68 -5.59 -19.92
CA ALA A 213 3.73 -6.59 -20.16
C ALA A 213 5.03 -6.30 -19.38
N ASP A 214 5.26 -5.03 -19.01
CA ASP A 214 6.46 -4.59 -18.29
C ASP A 214 6.17 -4.42 -16.77
N PRO A 215 7.19 -4.47 -15.89
CA PRO A 215 7.04 -4.15 -14.48
C PRO A 215 6.59 -2.70 -14.27
N VAL A 216 5.72 -2.47 -13.28
CA VAL A 216 5.31 -1.11 -12.92
C VAL A 216 6.25 -0.57 -11.84
N GLU A 217 6.82 0.59 -12.10
CA GLU A 217 7.54 1.37 -11.09
C GLU A 217 6.59 2.37 -10.42
N LEU A 218 6.80 2.67 -9.13
CA LEU A 218 5.90 3.57 -8.39
C LEU A 218 5.79 4.97 -9.03
N HIS A 219 6.86 5.49 -9.64
CA HIS A 219 6.84 6.80 -10.33
C HIS A 219 6.07 6.78 -11.66
N HIS A 220 5.65 5.59 -12.13
CA HIS A 220 4.79 5.39 -13.29
C HIS A 220 3.32 5.20 -12.93
N LEU A 221 2.96 5.12 -11.63
CA LEU A 221 1.57 5.01 -11.17
C LEU A 221 0.85 6.38 -11.17
N VAL A 222 0.91 7.07 -12.31
CA VAL A 222 0.43 8.45 -12.53
C VAL A 222 -0.65 8.50 -13.61
N PRO A 223 -1.65 9.42 -13.57
CA PRO A 223 -2.70 9.49 -14.57
C PRO A 223 -2.07 9.98 -15.88
N GLY A 224 -2.35 9.27 -16.97
CA GLY A 224 -1.74 9.51 -18.28
C GLY A 224 -0.49 8.67 -18.58
N ASP A 225 -0.05 7.81 -17.66
CA ASP A 225 0.86 6.70 -17.98
C ASP A 225 0.08 5.56 -18.64
N PRO A 226 0.55 4.96 -19.75
CA PRO A 226 -0.14 3.84 -20.42
C PRO A 226 -0.39 2.61 -19.53
N GLY A 227 0.34 2.45 -18.43
CA GLY A 227 0.18 1.35 -17.47
C GLY A 227 -0.81 1.61 -16.33
N VAL A 228 -1.48 2.77 -16.31
CA VAL A 228 -2.45 3.16 -15.28
C VAL A 228 -3.81 3.44 -15.91
N PRO A 229 -4.88 2.71 -15.54
CA PRO A 229 -6.21 2.98 -16.08
C PRO A 229 -6.66 4.38 -15.64
N ASP A 230 -7.01 5.22 -16.61
CA ASP A 230 -7.57 6.55 -16.35
C ASP A 230 -9.11 6.56 -16.43
N GLY A 231 -9.71 5.44 -16.86
CA GLY A 231 -11.15 5.23 -17.01
C GLY A 231 -11.73 5.94 -18.22
N SER A 232 -10.90 6.47 -19.12
CA SER A 232 -11.33 7.10 -20.36
C SER A 232 -11.78 6.08 -21.42
N GLU A 233 -11.25 4.85 -21.35
CA GLU A 233 -11.63 3.75 -22.22
C GLU A 233 -12.60 2.80 -21.50
N PRO A 234 -13.77 2.47 -22.09
CA PRO A 234 -14.74 1.57 -21.46
C PRO A 234 -14.19 0.18 -21.11
N ALA A 235 -13.15 -0.27 -21.81
CA ALA A 235 -12.49 -1.55 -21.56
C ALA A 235 -11.70 -1.58 -20.24
N GLU A 236 -11.39 -0.42 -19.66
CA GLU A 236 -10.71 -0.33 -18.36
C GLU A 236 -11.69 -0.44 -17.19
N VAL A 237 -13.00 -0.34 -17.43
CA VAL A 237 -14.01 -0.42 -16.35
C VAL A 237 -14.26 -1.89 -16.01
N GLU A 238 -13.64 -2.36 -14.94
CA GLU A 238 -13.85 -3.72 -14.41
C GLU A 238 -15.16 -3.78 -13.62
N ILE A 239 -15.39 -2.79 -12.74
CA ILE A 239 -16.54 -2.71 -11.84
C ILE A 239 -16.98 -1.25 -11.69
N GLU A 240 -18.22 -0.92 -12.08
CA GLU A 240 -18.65 0.48 -12.11
C GLU A 240 -19.19 1.01 -10.76
N TRP A 241 -20.02 0.28 -10.04
CA TRP A 241 -20.52 0.66 -8.71
C TRP A 241 -20.76 -0.59 -7.88
N GLN A 242 -20.09 -0.70 -6.74
CA GLN A 242 -20.38 -1.72 -5.72
C GLN A 242 -20.53 -1.07 -4.35
N LEU A 243 -21.54 -1.51 -3.62
CA LEU A 243 -21.66 -1.19 -2.21
C LEU A 243 -20.66 -2.04 -1.44
N LEU A 244 -19.99 -1.44 -0.47
CA LEU A 244 -19.18 -2.15 0.53
C LEU A 244 -19.72 -1.84 1.91
N GLN A 245 -20.00 -2.88 2.71
CA GLN A 245 -20.41 -2.74 4.10
C GLN A 245 -20.10 -4.00 4.91
N ASP A 246 -19.27 -3.88 5.95
CA ASP A 246 -18.99 -4.98 6.87
C ASP A 246 -20.27 -5.43 7.58
N GLY A 247 -20.44 -6.74 7.79
CA GLY A 247 -21.63 -7.36 8.39
C GLY A 247 -22.79 -7.58 7.42
N LYS A 248 -22.81 -6.95 6.24
CA LYS A 248 -23.88 -7.12 5.24
C LYS A 248 -23.53 -8.23 4.26
N ASN A 249 -24.45 -9.17 4.07
CA ASN A 249 -24.21 -10.36 3.26
C ASN A 249 -23.98 -10.02 1.79
N GLY A 250 -22.86 -10.50 1.24
CA GLY A 250 -22.53 -10.35 -0.17
C GLY A 250 -21.89 -9.02 -0.58
N VAL A 251 -21.69 -8.10 0.36
CA VAL A 251 -21.05 -6.79 0.12
C VAL A 251 -19.98 -6.45 1.17
N GLY A 252 -19.51 -7.42 1.94
CA GLY A 252 -18.42 -7.23 2.92
C GLY A 252 -17.04 -7.05 2.28
N GLU A 253 -16.91 -7.37 1.00
CA GLU A 253 -15.71 -7.20 0.20
C GLU A 253 -16.08 -7.06 -1.28
N VAL A 254 -15.18 -6.43 -2.04
CA VAL A 254 -15.22 -6.41 -3.51
C VAL A 254 -14.02 -7.20 -4.00
N ASP A 255 -14.33 -8.21 -4.80
CA ASP A 255 -13.38 -9.17 -5.35
C ASP A 255 -13.36 -9.03 -6.87
N SER A 256 -12.18 -8.84 -7.44
CA SER A 256 -11.96 -8.84 -8.90
C SER A 256 -12.12 -10.24 -9.53
N GLY A 257 -12.17 -11.29 -8.71
CA GLY A 257 -11.97 -12.66 -9.14
C GLY A 257 -10.49 -13.04 -9.18
N LEU A 258 -10.23 -14.35 -9.10
CA LEU A 258 -8.89 -14.92 -9.26
C LEU A 258 -8.70 -15.28 -10.73
N ASP A 259 -7.85 -14.50 -11.41
CA ASP A 259 -7.55 -14.70 -12.83
C ASP A 259 -6.06 -14.96 -13.04
N ASP A 260 -5.78 -15.79 -14.03
CA ASP A 260 -4.42 -16.00 -14.51
C ASP A 260 -3.95 -14.71 -15.19
N LEU A 261 -2.79 -14.20 -14.77
CA LEU A 261 -2.13 -13.12 -15.52
C LEU A 261 -1.83 -13.60 -16.95
N ALA A 262 -1.81 -12.67 -17.91
CA ALA A 262 -1.36 -13.00 -19.25
C ALA A 262 0.07 -13.59 -19.19
N ALA A 263 0.35 -14.56 -20.07
CA ALA A 263 1.56 -15.41 -19.98
C ALA A 263 2.90 -14.66 -19.99
N ASP A 264 2.90 -13.41 -20.47
CA ASP A 264 4.07 -12.53 -20.56
C ASP A 264 3.96 -11.28 -19.64
N SER A 265 2.95 -11.21 -18.76
CA SER A 265 2.77 -10.07 -17.85
C SER A 265 3.70 -10.16 -16.65
N GLU A 266 4.45 -9.09 -16.40
CA GLU A 266 5.31 -8.95 -15.22
C GLU A 266 4.61 -8.19 -14.08
N SER A 267 3.48 -7.52 -14.36
CA SER A 267 2.70 -6.74 -13.40
C SER A 267 1.19 -6.68 -13.68
N VAL A 268 0.40 -6.28 -12.68
CA VAL A 268 -1.01 -5.90 -12.81
C VAL A 268 -1.27 -4.61 -12.06
N THR A 269 -2.06 -3.69 -12.62
CA THR A 269 -2.48 -2.44 -11.98
C THR A 269 -3.99 -2.36 -11.91
N ARG A 270 -4.51 -2.02 -10.74
CA ARG A 270 -5.93 -1.72 -10.50
C ARG A 270 -6.07 -0.35 -9.87
N ARG A 271 -7.02 0.45 -10.36
CA ARG A 271 -7.41 1.72 -9.76
C ARG A 271 -8.77 1.58 -9.08
N TYR A 272 -8.82 2.03 -7.84
CA TYR A 272 -10.02 2.06 -7.02
C TYR A 272 -10.44 3.51 -6.79
N GLU A 273 -11.72 3.81 -6.91
CA GLU A 273 -12.28 5.09 -6.49
C GLU A 273 -13.32 4.86 -5.38
N PHE A 274 -13.26 5.66 -4.32
CA PHE A 274 -14.13 5.52 -3.16
C PHE A 274 -15.02 6.76 -2.99
N TYR A 275 -16.29 6.53 -2.71
CA TYR A 275 -17.30 7.58 -2.51
C TYR A 275 -18.14 7.28 -1.27
N LYS A 276 -18.57 8.34 -0.57
CA LYS A 276 -19.44 8.22 0.62
C LYS A 276 -20.78 7.59 0.23
N TYR A 277 -21.34 6.75 1.08
CA TYR A 277 -22.76 6.38 1.01
C TYR A 277 -23.62 7.46 1.69
N THR A 278 -24.62 7.97 0.99
CA THR A 278 -25.57 8.99 1.50
C THR A 278 -27.02 8.52 1.50
N GLY A 279 -27.23 7.23 1.22
CA GLY A 279 -28.55 6.61 1.31
C GLY A 279 -29.00 6.40 2.77
N PRO A 280 -30.23 5.94 2.97
CA PRO A 280 -30.73 5.62 4.29
C PRO A 280 -30.13 4.30 4.81
N TYR A 281 -30.02 4.21 6.13
CA TYR A 281 -29.74 2.99 6.88
C TYR A 281 -31.02 2.52 7.60
N ASP A 282 -31.11 1.24 7.92
CA ASP A 282 -32.11 0.75 8.87
C ASP A 282 -31.74 1.04 10.34
N LEU A 283 -32.48 0.47 11.29
CA LEU A 283 -32.24 0.71 12.72
C LEU A 283 -31.01 -0.01 13.25
N GLU A 284 -30.60 -1.07 12.58
CA GLU A 284 -29.45 -1.89 12.90
C GLU A 284 -28.15 -1.36 12.27
N GLY A 285 -28.27 -0.42 11.32
CA GLY A 285 -27.16 0.20 10.60
C GLY A 285 -26.87 -0.43 9.23
N GLU A 286 -27.78 -1.25 8.70
CA GLU A 286 -27.65 -1.83 7.35
C GLU A 286 -28.02 -0.81 6.27
N ALA A 287 -27.18 -0.65 5.25
CA ALA A 287 -27.48 0.21 4.11
C ALA A 287 -28.67 -0.36 3.31
N LEU A 288 -29.65 0.49 3.03
CA LEU A 288 -30.90 0.10 2.35
C LEU A 288 -30.85 0.23 0.82
N ILE A 289 -29.89 0.99 0.28
CA ILE A 289 -29.72 1.20 -1.16
C ILE A 289 -28.46 0.47 -1.63
N GLU A 290 -28.63 -0.42 -2.60
CA GLU A 290 -27.56 -1.25 -3.16
C GLU A 290 -27.34 -0.99 -4.67
N ASP A 291 -28.15 -0.12 -5.28
CA ASP A 291 -28.04 0.27 -6.69
C ASP A 291 -27.84 1.79 -6.82
N ALA A 292 -26.57 2.18 -7.03
CA ALA A 292 -26.15 3.56 -7.23
C ALA A 292 -26.67 4.18 -8.53
N VAL A 293 -26.88 3.37 -9.58
CA VAL A 293 -27.36 3.86 -10.88
C VAL A 293 -28.84 4.20 -10.81
N ALA A 294 -29.64 3.36 -10.15
CA ALA A 294 -31.04 3.65 -9.90
C ALA A 294 -31.25 4.76 -8.85
N ASN A 295 -30.30 4.93 -7.93
CA ASN A 295 -30.39 5.89 -6.82
C ASN A 295 -29.14 6.79 -6.73
N PRO A 296 -28.91 7.67 -7.72
CA PRO A 296 -27.69 8.49 -7.76
C PRO A 296 -27.56 9.44 -6.56
N SER A 297 -28.66 9.77 -5.86
CA SER A 297 -28.63 10.58 -4.63
C SER A 297 -28.06 9.84 -3.41
N ALA A 298 -27.89 8.52 -3.49
CA ALA A 298 -27.26 7.71 -2.44
C ALA A 298 -25.73 7.67 -2.59
N VAL A 299 -25.19 8.25 -3.66
CA VAL A 299 -23.75 8.44 -3.88
C VAL A 299 -23.37 9.83 -3.39
N GLY A 300 -22.47 9.87 -2.42
CA GLY A 300 -21.95 11.08 -1.82
C GLY A 300 -20.64 11.55 -2.44
N GLU A 301 -19.92 12.34 -1.64
CA GLU A 301 -18.65 12.94 -2.05
C GLU A 301 -17.56 11.90 -2.29
N PHE A 302 -16.66 12.21 -3.22
CA PHE A 302 -15.42 11.48 -3.44
C PHE A 302 -14.53 11.54 -2.20
N MET A 303 -13.99 10.40 -1.79
CA MET A 303 -13.17 10.24 -0.58
C MET A 303 -11.68 10.14 -0.93
N GLY A 304 -11.37 9.47 -2.04
CA GLY A 304 -10.01 9.21 -2.48
C GLY A 304 -9.99 8.15 -3.59
N ALA A 305 -8.83 8.00 -4.21
CA ALA A 305 -8.58 6.95 -5.19
C ALA A 305 -7.22 6.31 -4.95
N GLN A 306 -7.11 5.03 -5.27
CA GLN A 306 -5.93 4.23 -5.03
C GLN A 306 -5.56 3.43 -6.28
N ASN A 307 -4.37 3.67 -6.81
CA ASN A 307 -3.70 2.85 -7.81
C ASN A 307 -2.87 1.81 -7.07
N ALA A 308 -3.30 0.56 -7.13
CA ALA A 308 -2.56 -0.56 -6.58
C ALA A 308 -1.96 -1.39 -7.71
N ALA A 309 -0.71 -1.79 -7.55
CA ALA A 309 -0.08 -2.71 -8.49
C ALA A 309 0.61 -3.85 -7.77
N LEU A 310 0.79 -4.96 -8.48
CA LEU A 310 1.50 -6.12 -8.02
C LEU A 310 2.55 -6.49 -9.08
N ASN A 311 3.82 -6.55 -8.67
CA ASN A 311 4.90 -7.08 -9.47
C ASN A 311 5.18 -8.54 -9.07
N LEU A 312 5.39 -9.40 -10.07
CA LEU A 312 5.66 -10.82 -9.86
C LEU A 312 7.03 -11.10 -9.22
N ALA A 313 7.92 -10.12 -9.24
CA ALA A 313 9.21 -10.14 -8.56
C ALA A 313 9.22 -9.15 -7.37
N PRO A 314 9.99 -9.43 -6.30
CA PRO A 314 10.14 -8.49 -5.20
C PRO A 314 10.95 -7.26 -5.64
N PHE A 315 10.67 -6.12 -5.02
CA PHE A 315 11.49 -4.93 -5.14
C PHE A 315 12.87 -5.17 -4.55
N VAL A 316 13.91 -4.82 -5.30
CA VAL A 316 15.28 -4.88 -4.79
C VAL A 316 15.54 -3.62 -3.98
N VAL A 317 15.51 -3.73 -2.64
CA VAL A 317 15.96 -2.64 -1.75
C VAL A 317 17.49 -2.58 -1.86
N PRO A 318 18.09 -1.48 -2.35
CA PRO A 318 19.53 -1.39 -2.38
C PRO A 318 20.06 -1.34 -0.94
N GLU A 319 20.81 -2.37 -0.55
CA GLU A 319 21.59 -2.35 0.69
C GLU A 319 22.43 -1.07 0.72
N PRO A 320 22.48 -0.32 1.85
CA PRO A 320 23.43 0.78 1.98
C PRO A 320 24.82 0.20 1.76
N THR A 321 25.43 0.54 0.63
CA THR A 321 26.68 -0.06 0.14
C THR A 321 27.64 -0.31 1.29
N THR A 322 27.89 -1.58 1.61
CA THR A 322 28.84 -2.03 2.65
C THR A 322 30.31 -1.86 2.22
N LEU A 323 30.54 -1.35 0.99
CA LEU A 323 31.86 -1.09 0.44
C LEU A 323 32.74 -0.11 1.24
N PRO A 324 32.25 0.96 1.89
CA PRO A 324 33.11 1.84 2.70
C PRO A 324 33.54 1.18 4.02
N LEU A 325 32.70 0.31 4.61
CA LEU A 325 32.98 -0.35 5.89
C LEU A 325 34.03 -1.46 5.76
N LEU A 326 34.04 -2.19 4.64
CA LEU A 326 35.08 -3.19 4.36
C LEU A 326 36.45 -2.54 4.09
N LEU A 327 36.47 -1.38 3.43
CA LEU A 327 37.70 -0.61 3.16
C LEU A 327 38.28 0.09 4.41
N LEU A 328 37.42 0.50 5.36
CA LEU A 328 37.85 1.00 6.67
C LEU A 328 38.40 -0.12 7.57
N GLY A 329 37.86 -1.34 7.48
CA GLY A 329 38.39 -2.51 8.19
C GLY A 329 39.78 -2.94 7.73
N LEU A 330 40.05 -2.89 6.42
CA LEU A 330 41.34 -3.29 5.83
C LEU A 330 42.45 -2.23 6.02
N SER A 331 42.10 -0.94 6.03
CA SER A 331 43.06 0.14 6.29
C SER A 331 43.49 0.22 7.77
N GLY A 332 42.62 -0.16 8.71
CA GLY A 332 42.96 -0.26 10.14
C GLY A 332 43.96 -1.39 10.47
N LEU A 333 43.94 -2.49 9.73
CA LEU A 333 44.88 -3.61 9.88
C LEU A 333 46.27 -3.29 9.27
N ALA A 334 46.31 -2.60 8.12
CA ALA A 334 47.56 -2.18 7.49
C ALA A 334 48.33 -1.12 8.31
N ALA A 335 47.62 -0.22 9.01
CA ALA A 335 48.24 0.79 9.86
C ALA A 335 48.87 0.19 11.15
N ARG A 336 48.36 -0.96 11.63
CA ARG A 336 48.88 -1.62 12.84
C ARG A 336 50.13 -2.46 12.58
N CYS A 337 50.32 -2.96 11.35
CA CYS A 337 51.54 -3.66 10.95
C CYS A 337 52.73 -2.73 10.66
N ARG A 338 52.50 -1.44 10.32
CA ARG A 338 53.58 -0.46 10.07
C ARG A 338 54.16 0.21 11.32
N ARG A 339 53.59 0.00 12.51
CA ARG A 339 54.09 0.57 13.79
C ARG A 339 54.88 -0.41 14.66
N ARG A 340 55.28 -1.57 14.11
CA ARG A 340 56.12 -2.58 14.80
C ARG A 340 57.30 -3.07 13.96
N GLY A 341 57.81 -2.24 13.06
CA GLY A 341 59.09 -2.43 12.37
C GLY A 341 60.08 -1.35 12.78
#